data_AF-C9RG67-F1
#
_entry.id   AF-C9RG67-F1
#
_cell.length_a   1.000
_cell.length_b   1.000
_cell.length_c   1.000
_cell.angle_alpha   90.00
_cell.angle_beta   90.00
_cell.angle_gamma   90.00
#
_symmetry.space_group_name_H-M   'P 1'
#
loop_
_entity.id
_entity.type
_entity.pdbx_description
1 polymer ?
#
loop_
_entity_poly.entity_id
_entity_poly.type
_entity_poly.pdbx_seq_one_letter_code
_entity_poly.pdbx_strand_id
1 'polypeptide(L)'
;MMKIINTICPNCSVGCGVGLIVKDDKVLGVYPNKRHPINEGKNCLNGRTCYKIINHEKRLKNPLIKKNGAFVEVSWEEALNYIASHLKKYNGDEITFIASGKCTNEDNYALKKLADGLKAKIGHCICNSPKVDYAEISISGGIEDAKNIVIIGDVFSEHALIGRKVIKAKDKGAKITIFNTEEREILKLNADKFIKVDDYSDIDLNDFKDDLIIINAPIDTDKFKNNKFKNFKILPVAKHCNTVGATLLNIPALNREEYFNLLKDSEFLYIVGENPALVNKNILKDVDFLVVQDVIFTETADLADVVLPTKCWAEKDGTFTNFEKKIQHIKKAVDPQHKALEDWKIIKKLAEKLNINLGFESFDELHKEVMNYLKDLN
;
A
#
# COMPACT_ATOMS: atom_id res chain seq x y z
N MET A 1 20.30 -26.24 -2.38
CA MET A 1 21.12 -25.31 -3.22
C MET A 1 20.62 -23.89 -2.99
N MET A 2 21.52 -22.92 -2.77
CA MET A 2 21.13 -21.52 -2.56
C MET A 2 20.75 -20.87 -3.90
N LYS A 3 19.64 -20.13 -3.93
CA LYS A 3 19.12 -19.42 -5.11
C LYS A 3 18.84 -17.96 -4.77
N ILE A 4 18.87 -17.09 -5.79
CA ILE A 4 18.41 -15.71 -5.66
C ILE A 4 17.12 -15.58 -6.47
N ILE A 5 16.03 -15.19 -5.80
CA ILE A 5 14.73 -14.97 -6.45
C ILE A 5 14.45 -13.48 -6.45
N ASN A 6 14.41 -12.89 -7.65
CA ASN A 6 14.11 -11.47 -7.83
C ASN A 6 12.61 -11.22 -7.72
N THR A 7 12.25 -10.17 -6.99
CA THR A 7 10.89 -9.70 -6.73
C THR A 7 10.94 -8.21 -6.32
N ILE A 8 9.83 -7.64 -5.86
CA ILE A 8 9.70 -6.20 -5.56
C ILE A 8 9.65 -5.95 -4.05
N CYS A 9 10.29 -4.86 -3.61
CA CYS A 9 10.26 -4.42 -2.23
C CYS A 9 8.83 -4.05 -1.77
N PRO A 10 8.34 -4.60 -0.64
CA PRO A 10 6.97 -4.37 -0.15
C PRO A 10 6.82 -3.12 0.75
N ASN A 11 7.80 -2.22 0.76
CA ASN A 11 7.82 -1.10 1.71
C ASN A 11 7.18 0.17 1.14
N CYS A 12 7.98 1.02 0.49
CA CYS A 12 7.51 2.28 -0.10
C CYS A 12 7.18 2.14 -1.58
N SER A 13 6.51 3.15 -2.13
CA SER A 13 5.99 3.17 -3.51
C SER A 13 7.05 3.19 -4.61
N VAL A 14 8.35 3.27 -4.28
CA VAL A 14 9.41 3.38 -5.30
C VAL A 14 9.43 2.17 -6.25
N GLY A 15 9.15 0.97 -5.75
CA GLY A 15 9.17 -0.26 -6.57
C GLY A 15 10.57 -0.84 -6.78
N CYS A 16 11.45 -0.73 -5.77
CA CYS A 16 12.81 -1.27 -5.85
C CYS A 16 12.82 -2.79 -6.04
N GLY A 17 13.67 -3.29 -6.93
CA GLY A 17 13.93 -4.73 -7.05
C GLY A 17 14.79 -5.25 -5.90
N VAL A 18 14.38 -6.38 -5.33
CA VAL A 18 15.09 -7.12 -4.29
C VAL A 18 15.28 -8.56 -4.73
N GLY A 19 16.44 -9.15 -4.45
CA GLY A 19 16.74 -10.56 -4.67
C GLY A 19 16.74 -11.29 -3.34
N LEU A 20 15.74 -12.12 -3.10
CA LEU A 20 15.68 -12.95 -1.90
C LEU A 20 16.67 -14.10 -2.01
N ILE A 21 17.57 -14.21 -1.03
CA ILE A 21 18.51 -15.33 -0.91
C ILE A 21 17.77 -16.49 -0.26
N VAL A 22 17.47 -17.53 -1.03
CA VAL A 22 16.66 -18.68 -0.59
C VAL A 22 17.53 -19.93 -0.52
N LYS A 23 17.45 -20.65 0.61
CA LYS A 23 18.06 -21.97 0.78
C LYS A 23 17.08 -22.84 1.55
N ASP A 24 16.80 -24.03 1.03
CA ASP A 24 15.93 -25.03 1.66
C ASP A 24 14.57 -24.41 2.06
N ASP A 25 13.99 -23.66 1.12
CA ASP A 25 12.73 -22.90 1.23
C ASP A 25 12.69 -21.83 2.34
N LYS A 26 13.87 -21.42 2.84
CA LYS A 26 14.01 -20.34 3.82
C LYS A 26 14.71 -19.14 3.22
N VAL A 27 14.17 -17.96 3.48
CA VAL A 27 14.80 -16.69 3.12
C VAL A 27 15.85 -16.32 4.16
N LEU A 28 17.11 -16.23 3.73
CA LEU A 28 18.26 -15.92 4.58
C LEU A 28 18.63 -14.43 4.57
N GLY A 29 18.17 -13.69 3.56
CA GLY A 29 18.46 -12.27 3.44
C GLY A 29 18.10 -11.71 2.07
N VAL A 30 18.49 -10.45 1.87
CA VAL A 30 18.26 -9.70 0.63
C VAL A 30 19.59 -9.34 -0.02
N TYR A 31 19.72 -9.77 -1.28
CA TYR A 31 20.72 -9.30 -2.22
C TYR A 31 20.09 -8.29 -3.19
N PRO A 32 20.66 -7.09 -3.39
CA PRO A 32 20.10 -6.13 -4.32
C PRO A 32 20.08 -6.66 -5.76
N ASN A 33 18.95 -6.51 -6.45
CA ASN A 33 18.88 -6.84 -7.86
C ASN A 33 19.69 -5.81 -8.67
N LYS A 34 20.93 -6.19 -9.01
CA LYS A 34 21.94 -5.32 -9.65
C LYS A 34 21.47 -4.68 -10.97
N ARG A 35 20.60 -5.36 -11.72
CA ARG A 35 20.13 -4.91 -13.04
C ARG A 35 18.73 -4.31 -13.02
N HIS A 36 18.14 -4.14 -11.85
CA HIS A 36 16.78 -3.62 -11.77
C HIS A 36 16.75 -2.13 -12.17
N PRO A 37 15.88 -1.71 -13.11
CA PRO A 37 15.95 -0.39 -13.74
C PRO A 37 15.62 0.76 -12.77
N ILE A 38 14.87 0.49 -11.69
CA ILE A 38 14.44 1.54 -10.76
C ILE A 38 15.53 1.90 -9.74
N ASN A 39 16.22 0.90 -9.20
CA ASN A 39 17.11 1.05 -8.06
C ASN A 39 18.57 0.70 -8.34
N GLU A 40 18.90 0.22 -9.55
CA GLU A 40 20.28 0.07 -10.04
C GLU A 40 21.18 -0.72 -9.06
N GLY A 41 20.64 -1.77 -8.45
CA GLY A 41 21.37 -2.59 -7.46
C GLY A 41 21.54 -1.94 -6.09
N LYS A 42 20.77 -0.91 -5.74
CA LYS A 42 20.78 -0.27 -4.42
C LYS A 42 19.49 -0.59 -3.67
N ASN A 43 19.58 -0.84 -2.37
CA ASN A 43 18.41 -0.91 -1.49
C ASN A 43 18.71 -0.11 -0.22
N CYS A 44 17.71 0.61 0.27
CA CYS A 44 17.74 1.21 1.61
C CYS A 44 17.65 0.13 2.70
N LEU A 45 17.73 0.53 3.97
CA LEU A 45 17.61 -0.38 5.11
C LEU A 45 16.31 -1.19 5.09
N ASN A 46 15.18 -0.56 4.79
CA ASN A 46 13.87 -1.23 4.69
C ASN A 46 13.89 -2.30 3.60
N GLY A 47 14.47 -2.00 2.42
CA GLY A 47 14.63 -2.98 1.35
C GLY A 47 15.58 -4.12 1.71
N ARG A 48 16.61 -3.87 2.51
CA ARG A 48 17.55 -4.92 2.99
C ARG A 48 16.96 -5.83 4.07
N THR A 49 15.95 -5.34 4.79
CA THR A 49 15.36 -6.03 5.95
C THR A 49 13.92 -6.48 5.72
N CYS A 50 13.34 -6.24 4.55
CA CYS A 50 11.94 -6.56 4.22
C CYS A 50 11.58 -8.05 4.35
N TYR A 51 12.57 -8.94 4.30
CA TYR A 51 12.38 -10.38 4.46
C TYR A 51 12.06 -10.80 5.90
N LYS A 52 12.31 -9.94 6.91
CA LYS A 52 12.11 -10.28 8.32
C LYS A 52 10.66 -10.64 8.65
N ILE A 53 9.70 -10.07 7.95
CA ILE A 53 8.27 -10.35 8.17
C ILE A 53 7.90 -11.82 7.89
N ILE A 54 8.66 -12.50 7.02
CA ILE A 54 8.42 -13.89 6.63
C ILE A 54 8.54 -14.82 7.84
N ASN A 55 9.51 -14.55 8.72
CA ASN A 55 9.79 -15.34 9.93
C ASN A 55 9.48 -14.56 11.21
N HIS A 56 8.54 -13.62 11.17
CA HIS A 56 8.21 -12.80 12.33
C HIS A 56 7.67 -13.67 13.48
N GLU A 57 8.03 -13.37 14.73
CA GLU A 57 7.59 -14.16 15.89
C GLU A 57 6.06 -14.20 16.05
N LYS A 58 5.39 -13.08 15.71
CA LYS A 58 3.93 -12.94 15.72
C LYS A 58 3.25 -13.41 14.42
N ARG A 59 3.90 -14.21 13.57
CA ARG A 59 3.31 -14.67 12.30
C ARG A 59 2.02 -15.44 12.58
N LEU A 60 0.92 -15.00 11.97
CA LEU A 60 -0.37 -15.69 12.04
C LEU A 60 -0.29 -17.02 11.27
N LYS A 61 -0.80 -18.09 11.88
CA LYS A 61 -0.66 -19.47 11.36
C LYS A 61 -1.99 -20.10 10.98
N ASN A 62 -3.00 -19.91 11.82
CA ASN A 62 -4.35 -20.45 11.70
C ASN A 62 -5.38 -19.33 11.90
N PRO A 63 -6.59 -19.45 11.31
CA PRO A 63 -7.71 -18.57 11.65
C PRO A 63 -8.01 -18.62 13.15
N LEU A 64 -8.34 -17.46 13.72
CA LEU A 64 -8.69 -17.30 15.13
C LEU A 64 -10.10 -16.71 15.24
N ILE A 65 -10.89 -17.20 16.18
CA ILE A 65 -12.14 -16.55 16.61
C ILE A 65 -12.02 -16.23 18.10
N LYS A 66 -12.44 -15.02 18.48
CA LYS A 66 -12.52 -14.60 19.87
C LYS A 66 -13.78 -15.19 20.50
N LYS A 67 -13.62 -16.11 21.46
CA LYS A 67 -14.70 -16.75 22.22
C LYS A 67 -14.50 -16.45 23.70
N ASN A 68 -15.50 -15.85 24.35
CA ASN A 68 -15.45 -15.47 25.78
C ASN A 68 -14.19 -14.65 26.15
N GLY A 69 -13.80 -13.71 25.28
CA GLY A 69 -12.65 -12.83 25.50
C GLY A 69 -11.28 -13.42 25.15
N ALA A 70 -11.18 -14.69 24.75
CA ALA A 70 -9.93 -15.34 24.36
C ALA A 70 -9.95 -15.86 22.92
N PHE A 71 -8.82 -15.78 22.21
CA PHE A 71 -8.71 -16.34 20.86
C PHE A 71 -8.57 -17.86 20.90
N VAL A 72 -9.34 -18.52 20.04
CA VAL A 72 -9.28 -19.97 19.81
C VAL A 72 -8.94 -20.21 18.33
N GLU A 73 -7.97 -21.10 18.07
CA GLU A 73 -7.68 -21.55 16.71
C GLU A 73 -8.86 -22.35 16.14
N VAL A 74 -9.26 -22.02 14.92
CA VAL A 74 -10.39 -22.69 14.23
C VAL A 74 -10.01 -23.10 12.81
N SER A 75 -10.84 -23.94 12.21
CA SER A 75 -10.69 -24.28 10.79
C SER A 75 -11.04 -23.09 9.89
N TRP A 76 -10.53 -23.08 8.66
CA TRP A 76 -10.94 -22.11 7.64
C TRP A 76 -12.44 -22.14 7.38
N GLU A 77 -13.05 -23.32 7.35
CA GLU A 77 -14.49 -23.46 7.12
C GLU A 77 -15.31 -22.85 8.26
N GLU A 78 -14.93 -23.10 9.52
CA GLU A 78 -15.59 -22.50 10.68
C GLU A 78 -15.46 -20.96 10.66
N ALA A 79 -14.25 -20.43 10.44
CA ALA A 79 -14.02 -18.99 10.39
C ALA A 79 -14.85 -18.31 9.30
N LEU A 80 -14.83 -18.85 8.08
CA LEU A 80 -15.54 -18.26 6.95
C LEU A 80 -17.06 -18.39 7.08
N ASN A 81 -17.57 -19.51 7.59
CA ASN A 81 -19.00 -19.66 7.89
C ASN A 81 -19.44 -18.69 8.99
N TYR A 82 -18.61 -18.51 10.03
CA TYR A 82 -18.88 -17.57 11.11
C TYR A 82 -18.97 -16.14 10.60
N ILE A 83 -17.99 -15.69 9.80
CA ILE A 83 -17.99 -14.38 9.15
C ILE A 83 -19.21 -14.22 8.22
N ALA A 84 -19.47 -15.17 7.34
CA ALA A 84 -20.59 -15.12 6.40
C ALA A 84 -21.95 -15.05 7.13
N SER A 85 -22.10 -15.76 8.25
CA SER A 85 -23.32 -15.71 9.06
C SER A 85 -23.54 -14.35 9.74
N HIS A 86 -22.47 -13.62 10.04
CA HIS A 86 -22.55 -12.27 10.60
C HIS A 86 -22.84 -11.26 9.49
N LEU A 87 -22.12 -11.32 8.37
CA LEU A 87 -22.35 -10.45 7.21
C LEU A 87 -23.82 -10.44 6.75
N LYS A 88 -24.51 -11.59 6.77
CA LYS A 88 -25.93 -11.70 6.37
C LYS A 88 -26.90 -10.93 7.27
N LYS A 89 -26.46 -10.44 8.44
CA LYS A 89 -27.27 -9.65 9.38
C LYS A 89 -27.23 -8.15 9.08
N TYR A 90 -26.30 -7.71 8.24
CA TYR A 90 -26.05 -6.30 7.94
C TYR A 90 -26.44 -5.95 6.50
N ASN A 91 -26.87 -4.71 6.31
CA ASN A 91 -27.07 -4.08 5.02
C ASN A 91 -25.73 -3.56 4.45
N GLY A 92 -25.67 -3.29 3.15
CA GLY A 92 -24.44 -2.83 2.50
C GLY A 92 -23.86 -1.56 3.13
N ASP A 93 -24.70 -0.59 3.47
CA ASP A 93 -24.28 0.66 4.11
C ASP A 93 -23.86 0.52 5.58
N GLU A 94 -24.03 -0.65 6.21
CA GLU A 94 -23.53 -0.96 7.54
C GLU A 94 -22.16 -1.68 7.48
N ILE A 95 -21.78 -2.18 6.30
CA ILE A 95 -20.56 -2.96 6.06
C ILE A 95 -19.47 -2.06 5.47
N THR A 96 -18.28 -2.15 6.04
CA THR A 96 -17.08 -1.47 5.54
C THR A 96 -15.93 -2.44 5.32
N PHE A 97 -15.30 -2.33 4.16
CA PHE A 97 -14.03 -2.99 3.84
C PHE A 97 -12.89 -1.97 3.80
N ILE A 98 -11.76 -2.33 4.42
CA ILE A 98 -10.52 -1.55 4.31
C ILE A 98 -9.51 -2.35 3.50
N ALA A 99 -9.22 -1.84 2.31
CA ALA A 99 -8.15 -2.30 1.45
C ALA A 99 -6.79 -1.74 1.90
N SER A 100 -5.69 -2.26 1.33
CA SER A 100 -4.34 -1.85 1.72
C SER A 100 -3.44 -1.51 0.54
N GLY A 101 -2.70 -0.41 0.69
CA GLY A 101 -1.58 -0.07 -0.19
C GLY A 101 -0.37 -1.00 -0.05
N LYS A 102 -0.43 -2.03 0.79
CA LYS A 102 0.61 -3.07 0.94
C LYS A 102 0.20 -4.40 0.26
N CYS A 103 -1.08 -4.56 -0.08
CA CYS A 103 -1.59 -5.73 -0.77
C CYS A 103 -1.41 -5.60 -2.29
N THR A 104 -1.47 -6.73 -3.00
CA THR A 104 -1.31 -6.73 -4.47
C THR A 104 -2.51 -6.11 -5.15
N ASN A 105 -2.38 -5.76 -6.43
CA ASN A 105 -3.51 -5.28 -7.22
C ASN A 105 -4.63 -6.32 -7.26
N GLU A 106 -4.27 -7.60 -7.38
CA GLU A 106 -5.19 -8.74 -7.42
C GLU A 106 -5.98 -8.89 -6.12
N ASP A 107 -5.30 -8.76 -4.97
CA ASP A 107 -5.96 -8.82 -3.66
C ASP A 107 -6.95 -7.66 -3.47
N ASN A 108 -6.53 -6.43 -3.80
CA ASN A 108 -7.36 -5.24 -3.68
C ASN A 108 -8.55 -5.29 -4.65
N TYR A 109 -8.37 -5.79 -5.86
CA TYR A 109 -9.44 -5.94 -6.84
C TYR A 109 -10.47 -6.99 -6.43
N ALA A 110 -10.03 -8.12 -5.89
CA ALA A 110 -10.93 -9.13 -5.33
C ALA A 110 -11.77 -8.54 -4.17
N LEU A 111 -11.13 -7.79 -3.26
CA LEU A 111 -11.83 -7.15 -2.13
C LEU A 111 -12.86 -6.13 -2.61
N LYS A 112 -12.49 -5.31 -3.60
CA LYS A 112 -13.39 -4.35 -4.24
C LYS A 112 -14.61 -5.05 -4.84
N LYS A 113 -14.42 -6.14 -5.58
CA LYS A 113 -15.54 -6.89 -6.16
C LYS A 113 -16.48 -7.47 -5.10
N LEU A 114 -15.94 -7.95 -3.97
CA LEU A 114 -16.77 -8.40 -2.85
C LEU A 114 -17.56 -7.23 -2.23
N ALA A 115 -16.92 -6.09 -2.00
CA ALA A 115 -17.57 -4.89 -1.50
C ALA A 115 -18.69 -4.42 -2.46
N ASP A 116 -18.41 -4.36 -3.77
CA ASP A 116 -19.39 -4.00 -4.79
C ASP A 116 -20.60 -4.97 -4.79
N GLY A 117 -20.34 -6.29 -4.68
CA GLY A 117 -21.38 -7.31 -4.62
C GLY A 117 -22.27 -7.22 -3.39
N LEU A 118 -21.74 -6.74 -2.26
CA LEU A 118 -22.47 -6.45 -1.04
C LEU A 118 -23.07 -5.05 -0.99
N LYS A 119 -22.76 -4.19 -1.97
CA LYS A 119 -23.01 -2.74 -1.93
C LYS A 119 -22.44 -2.09 -0.66
N ALA A 120 -21.28 -2.58 -0.23
CA ALA A 120 -20.58 -2.16 0.96
C ALA A 120 -19.71 -0.93 0.74
N LYS A 121 -19.41 -0.20 1.81
CA LYS A 121 -18.39 0.86 1.78
C LYS A 121 -17.02 0.21 1.61
N ILE A 122 -16.12 0.88 0.89
CA ILE A 122 -14.72 0.48 0.79
C ILE A 122 -13.80 1.70 0.73
N GLY A 123 -12.61 1.59 1.30
CA GLY A 123 -11.55 2.58 1.14
C GLY A 123 -10.18 2.05 1.50
N HIS A 124 -9.14 2.83 1.23
CA HIS A 124 -7.79 2.54 1.69
C HIS A 124 -7.11 3.80 2.23
N CYS A 125 -6.27 3.63 3.26
CA CYS A 125 -5.52 4.75 3.83
C CYS A 125 -4.38 5.15 2.88
N ILE A 126 -4.26 6.45 2.60
CA ILE A 126 -3.07 7.01 1.94
C ILE A 126 -2.05 7.58 2.94
N CYS A 127 -2.35 7.52 4.24
CA CYS A 127 -1.50 8.01 5.32
C CYS A 127 -1.07 9.48 5.08
N ASN A 128 0.22 9.71 4.84
CA ASN A 128 0.81 11.03 4.64
C ASN A 128 1.08 11.30 3.14
N SER A 129 0.59 10.46 2.24
CA SER A 129 0.71 10.67 0.81
C SER A 129 -0.21 11.78 0.33
N PRO A 130 0.13 12.43 -0.78
CA PRO A 130 -0.77 13.39 -1.40
C PRO A 130 -2.02 12.68 -1.91
N LYS A 131 -3.17 13.35 -1.78
CA LYS A 131 -4.43 12.93 -2.39
C LYS A 131 -4.44 13.48 -3.82
N VAL A 132 -4.31 12.57 -4.78
CA VAL A 132 -4.18 12.89 -6.20
C VAL A 132 -5.03 11.94 -7.03
N ASP A 133 -5.54 12.46 -8.14
CA ASP A 133 -6.07 11.63 -9.21
C ASP A 133 -4.91 11.14 -10.08
N TYR A 134 -4.46 9.90 -9.84
CA TYR A 134 -3.37 9.30 -10.60
C TYR A 134 -3.71 9.07 -12.09
N ALA A 135 -4.99 9.06 -12.47
CA ALA A 135 -5.41 8.92 -13.87
C ALA A 135 -5.22 10.24 -14.63
N GLU A 136 -5.52 11.37 -14.00
CA GLU A 136 -5.42 12.70 -14.63
C GLU A 136 -4.02 13.32 -14.59
N ILE A 137 -3.18 12.90 -13.63
CA ILE A 137 -1.87 13.51 -13.45
C ILE A 137 -0.82 12.93 -14.43
N SER A 138 -0.16 13.83 -15.17
CA SER A 138 1.00 13.48 -15.99
C SER A 138 2.20 13.23 -15.08
N ILE A 139 2.57 11.96 -14.94
CA ILE A 139 3.73 11.56 -14.15
C ILE A 139 4.94 11.51 -15.07
N SER A 140 5.89 12.41 -14.85
CA SER A 140 7.17 12.35 -15.55
C SER A 140 8.20 11.59 -14.73
N GLY A 141 8.83 10.58 -15.33
CA GLY A 141 10.17 10.16 -14.93
C GLY A 141 11.20 11.28 -15.17
N GLY A 142 12.46 11.01 -14.85
CA GLY A 142 13.56 11.95 -15.15
C GLY A 142 13.94 12.90 -14.03
N ILE A 143 13.75 12.51 -12.76
CA ILE A 143 14.28 13.23 -11.60
C ILE A 143 15.76 13.59 -11.81
N GLU A 144 16.56 12.64 -12.29
CA GLU A 144 18.01 12.82 -12.48
C GLU A 144 18.37 13.84 -13.57
N ASP A 145 17.45 14.24 -14.43
CA ASP A 145 17.69 15.14 -15.57
C ASP A 145 16.96 16.49 -15.41
N ALA A 146 16.24 16.68 -14.30
CA ALA A 146 15.56 17.93 -13.99
C ALA A 146 16.57 19.05 -13.67
N LYS A 147 16.33 20.26 -14.17
CA LYS A 147 17.17 21.45 -13.89
C LYS A 147 16.78 22.15 -12.58
N ASN A 148 15.50 22.09 -12.24
CA ASN A 148 14.96 22.62 -11.01
C ASN A 148 14.05 21.56 -10.40
N ILE A 149 14.19 21.33 -9.10
CA ILE A 149 13.38 20.38 -8.34
C ILE A 149 12.82 21.11 -7.12
N VAL A 150 11.51 21.09 -7.00
CA VAL A 150 10.78 21.50 -5.80
C VAL A 150 10.33 20.25 -5.07
N ILE A 151 10.70 20.12 -3.80
CA ILE A 151 10.30 19.00 -2.95
C ILE A 151 9.38 19.55 -1.88
N ILE A 152 8.21 18.93 -1.74
CA ILE A 152 7.28 19.22 -0.66
C ILE A 152 7.22 17.98 0.23
N GLY A 153 7.70 18.11 1.47
CA GLY A 153 7.92 17.01 2.40
C GLY A 153 9.33 16.42 2.33
N ASP A 154 9.50 15.17 2.76
CA ASP A 154 10.82 14.53 2.90
C ASP A 154 10.96 13.25 2.06
N VAL A 155 11.71 13.31 0.98
CA VAL A 155 12.05 12.13 0.15
C VAL A 155 13.38 11.46 0.53
N PHE A 156 14.23 12.12 1.32
CA PHE A 156 15.56 11.61 1.66
C PHE A 156 15.47 10.56 2.77
N SER A 157 14.62 10.81 3.77
CA SER A 157 14.39 9.94 4.91
C SER A 157 13.39 8.83 4.59
N GLU A 158 12.35 9.13 3.81
CA GLU A 158 11.23 8.22 3.58
C GLU A 158 11.37 7.39 2.30
N HIS A 159 11.98 7.98 1.26
CA HIS A 159 12.07 7.39 -0.07
C HIS A 159 13.49 7.49 -0.62
N ALA A 160 14.47 6.95 0.12
CA ALA A 160 15.91 7.15 -0.12
C ALA A 160 16.38 6.96 -1.58
N LEU A 161 15.71 6.14 -2.39
CA LEU A 161 16.06 5.98 -3.81
C LEU A 161 15.56 7.13 -4.69
N ILE A 162 14.46 7.80 -4.34
CA ILE A 162 14.06 9.11 -4.90
C ILE A 162 15.09 10.15 -4.46
N GLY A 163 15.41 10.23 -3.16
CA GLY A 163 16.45 11.13 -2.64
C GLY A 163 17.80 10.96 -3.35
N ARG A 164 18.22 9.72 -3.64
CA ARG A 164 19.41 9.44 -4.45
C ARG A 164 19.32 10.03 -5.87
N LYS A 165 18.16 9.93 -6.52
CA LYS A 165 17.97 10.52 -7.86
C LYS A 165 18.03 12.05 -7.82
N VAL A 166 17.49 12.66 -6.77
CA VAL A 166 17.60 14.12 -6.53
C VAL A 166 19.06 14.52 -6.35
N ILE A 167 19.84 13.78 -5.56
CA ILE A 167 21.28 14.07 -5.37
C ILE A 167 22.03 14.00 -6.72
N LYS A 168 21.78 12.96 -7.52
CA LYS A 168 22.38 12.87 -8.85
C LYS A 168 22.00 14.04 -9.77
N ALA A 169 20.75 14.53 -9.68
CA ALA A 169 20.34 15.72 -10.42
C ALA A 169 21.11 16.95 -9.95
N LYS A 170 21.27 17.11 -8.63
CA LYS A 170 22.08 18.18 -8.02
C LYS A 170 23.54 18.12 -8.46
N ASP A 171 24.13 16.92 -8.54
CA ASP A 171 25.49 16.71 -9.06
C ASP A 171 25.62 17.14 -10.53
N LYS A 172 24.53 17.07 -11.32
CA LYS A 172 24.44 17.61 -12.69
C LYS A 172 24.10 19.11 -12.75
N GLY A 173 23.99 19.79 -11.60
CA GLY A 173 23.73 21.22 -11.49
C GLY A 173 22.26 21.60 -11.26
N ALA A 174 21.38 20.65 -10.93
CA ALA A 174 19.99 20.97 -10.61
C ALA A 174 19.87 21.83 -9.35
N LYS A 175 18.93 22.78 -9.35
CA LYS A 175 18.59 23.61 -8.19
C LYS A 175 17.47 22.98 -7.38
N ILE A 176 17.68 22.84 -6.06
CA ILE A 176 16.76 22.14 -5.17
C ILE A 176 16.13 23.12 -4.18
N THR A 177 14.80 23.27 -4.24
CA THR A 177 14.01 23.96 -3.21
C THR A 177 13.22 22.94 -2.41
N ILE A 178 13.27 23.03 -1.08
CA ILE A 178 12.54 22.10 -0.19
C ILE A 178 11.60 22.87 0.73
N PHE A 179 10.35 22.47 0.74
CA PHE A 179 9.32 22.90 1.70
C PHE A 179 9.05 21.77 2.68
N ASN A 180 9.16 22.04 3.98
CA ASN A 180 8.89 21.03 5.01
C ASN A 180 8.33 21.69 6.28
N THR A 181 7.47 20.99 7.01
CA THR A 181 6.92 21.49 8.28
C THR A 181 7.94 21.49 9.42
N GLU A 182 8.93 20.62 9.32
CA GLU A 182 9.99 20.44 10.31
C GLU A 182 11.36 20.83 9.75
N GLU A 183 12.18 21.46 10.59
CA GLU A 183 13.57 21.68 10.25
C GLU A 183 14.37 20.40 10.44
N ARG A 184 14.79 19.78 9.33
CA ARG A 184 15.61 18.57 9.35
C ARG A 184 16.94 18.83 8.65
N GLU A 185 18.05 18.51 9.33
CA GLU A 185 19.40 18.75 8.80
C GLU A 185 19.64 18.06 7.45
N ILE A 186 19.13 16.83 7.27
CA ILE A 186 19.25 16.12 5.99
C ILE A 186 18.59 16.88 4.83
N LEU A 187 17.50 17.60 5.09
CA LEU A 187 16.82 18.41 4.08
C LEU A 187 17.63 19.67 3.78
N LYS A 188 18.06 20.40 4.82
CA LYS A 188 18.88 21.61 4.67
C LYS A 188 20.19 21.35 3.93
N LEU A 189 20.87 20.25 4.23
CA LEU A 189 22.12 19.84 3.57
C LEU A 189 21.93 19.57 2.07
N ASN A 190 20.77 19.05 1.67
CA ASN A 190 20.50 18.69 0.28
C ASN A 190 19.77 19.78 -0.52
N ALA A 191 19.25 20.83 0.13
CA ALA A 191 18.61 21.96 -0.54
C ALA A 191 19.62 23.03 -0.99
N ASP A 192 19.29 23.78 -2.05
CA ASP A 192 19.82 25.13 -2.29
C ASP A 192 19.01 26.17 -1.50
N LYS A 193 17.70 25.95 -1.38
CA LYS A 193 16.79 26.76 -0.57
C LYS A 193 15.87 25.87 0.26
N PHE A 194 15.93 26.01 1.58
CA PHE A 194 15.00 25.35 2.50
C PHE A 194 14.00 26.38 3.02
N ILE A 195 12.71 26.01 3.01
CA ILE A 195 11.61 26.87 3.47
C ILE A 195 10.80 26.04 4.47
N LYS A 196 10.78 26.51 5.72
CA LYS A 196 9.86 25.97 6.72
C LYS A 196 8.46 26.55 6.45
N VAL A 197 7.46 25.67 6.40
CA VAL A 197 6.04 26.05 6.37
C VAL A 197 5.37 25.53 7.63
N ASP A 198 4.28 26.16 8.07
CA ASP A 198 3.51 25.61 9.20
C ASP A 198 2.55 24.53 8.72
N ASP A 199 1.94 24.72 7.54
CA ASP A 199 1.10 23.74 6.85
C ASP A 199 1.50 23.62 5.37
N TYR A 200 1.48 22.41 4.84
CA TYR A 200 1.79 22.17 3.43
C TYR A 200 0.75 22.77 2.47
N SER A 201 -0.48 22.99 2.93
CA SER A 201 -1.54 23.60 2.13
C SER A 201 -1.36 25.09 1.88
N ASP A 202 -0.42 25.74 2.56
CA ASP A 202 -0.05 27.14 2.32
C ASP A 202 0.80 27.32 1.06
N ILE A 203 1.28 26.23 0.46
CA ILE A 203 2.15 26.26 -0.72
C ILE A 203 1.28 26.38 -1.98
N ASP A 204 1.40 27.51 -2.69
CA ASP A 204 0.81 27.65 -4.01
C ASP A 204 1.73 27.05 -5.08
N LEU A 205 1.30 25.94 -5.68
CA LEU A 205 2.08 25.29 -6.76
C LEU A 205 2.21 26.17 -8.01
N ASN A 206 1.36 27.19 -8.17
CA ASN A 206 1.41 28.10 -9.32
C ASN A 206 2.61 29.05 -9.32
N ASP A 207 3.30 29.17 -8.17
CA ASP A 207 4.54 29.95 -8.07
C ASP A 207 5.71 29.30 -8.84
N PHE A 208 5.57 28.02 -9.23
CA PHE A 208 6.60 27.26 -9.92
C PHE A 208 6.29 27.13 -11.42
N LYS A 209 7.31 27.28 -12.27
CA LYS A 209 7.19 27.17 -13.74
C LYS A 209 8.33 26.34 -14.28
N ASP A 210 8.02 25.32 -15.09
CA ASP A 210 8.99 24.39 -15.69
C ASP A 210 9.80 23.54 -14.68
N ASP A 211 9.40 23.54 -13.40
CA ASP A 211 10.04 22.77 -12.34
C ASP A 211 9.47 21.34 -12.26
N LEU A 212 10.30 20.39 -11.80
CA LEU A 212 9.82 19.10 -11.32
C LEU A 212 9.38 19.24 -9.87
N ILE A 213 8.11 19.03 -9.59
CA ILE A 213 7.54 19.11 -8.25
C ILE A 213 7.34 17.69 -7.70
N ILE A 214 8.09 17.32 -6.67
CA ILE A 214 7.98 16.04 -5.98
C ILE A 214 7.18 16.26 -4.69
N ILE A 215 6.03 15.59 -4.58
CA ILE A 215 5.11 15.77 -3.44
C ILE A 215 5.12 14.50 -2.59
N ASN A 216 5.71 14.58 -1.40
CA ASN A 216 5.65 13.56 -0.34
C ASN A 216 5.06 14.20 0.93
N ALA A 217 3.85 14.72 0.82
CA ALA A 217 3.14 15.43 1.87
C ALA A 217 1.63 15.23 1.75
N PRO A 218 0.86 15.30 2.85
CA PRO A 218 -0.58 15.11 2.87
C PRO A 218 -1.31 16.34 2.32
N ILE A 219 -1.20 16.58 1.01
CA ILE A 219 -1.84 17.70 0.31
C ILE A 219 -2.93 17.15 -0.58
N ASP A 220 -4.07 17.84 -0.61
CA ASP A 220 -5.10 17.60 -1.60
C ASP A 220 -4.78 18.38 -2.88
N THR A 221 -4.47 17.65 -3.95
CA THR A 221 -4.10 18.26 -5.22
C THR A 221 -5.30 18.69 -6.07
N ASP A 222 -6.52 18.36 -5.67
CA ASP A 222 -7.72 18.81 -6.38
C ASP A 222 -7.83 20.34 -6.40
N LYS A 223 -7.26 21.01 -5.40
CA LYS A 223 -7.10 22.47 -5.37
C LYS A 223 -6.33 23.03 -6.56
N PHE A 224 -5.49 22.22 -7.21
CA PHE A 224 -4.64 22.63 -8.33
C PHE A 224 -5.20 22.25 -9.71
N LYS A 225 -6.34 21.53 -9.78
CA LYS A 225 -6.96 21.07 -11.04
C LYS A 225 -7.39 22.21 -11.98
N ASN A 226 -7.74 23.39 -11.44
CA ASN A 226 -8.25 24.53 -12.23
C ASN A 226 -7.17 25.18 -13.12
N ASN A 227 -5.90 25.01 -12.78
CA ASN A 227 -4.80 25.37 -13.65
C ASN A 227 -4.40 24.11 -14.40
N LYS A 228 -4.87 23.98 -15.65
CA LYS A 228 -4.46 22.88 -16.55
C LYS A 228 -2.97 22.62 -16.32
N PHE A 229 -2.59 21.40 -15.95
CA PHE A 229 -1.22 20.90 -15.66
C PHE A 229 -0.21 21.07 -16.82
N LYS A 230 -0.32 22.15 -17.59
CA LYS A 230 0.34 22.39 -18.87
C LYS A 230 1.77 22.88 -18.71
N ASN A 231 2.17 23.36 -17.53
CA ASN A 231 3.42 24.10 -17.34
C ASN A 231 4.36 23.57 -16.23
N PHE A 232 4.05 22.46 -15.55
CA PHE A 232 4.97 21.83 -14.59
C PHE A 232 4.70 20.34 -14.43
N LYS A 233 5.73 19.58 -14.05
CA LYS A 233 5.71 18.12 -13.92
C LYS A 233 5.53 17.76 -12.45
N ILE A 234 4.44 17.08 -12.10
CA ILE A 234 4.21 16.66 -10.71
C ILE A 234 4.52 15.17 -10.57
N LEU A 235 5.20 14.84 -9.48
CA LEU A 235 5.54 13.49 -9.08
C LEU A 235 5.00 13.23 -7.67
N PRO A 236 3.75 12.75 -7.54
CA PRO A 236 3.18 12.38 -6.25
C PRO A 236 3.84 11.08 -5.76
N VAL A 237 4.36 11.12 -4.53
CA VAL A 237 5.05 9.98 -3.93
C VAL A 237 4.14 9.34 -2.89
N ALA A 238 3.66 8.13 -3.20
CA ALA A 238 2.82 7.39 -2.28
C ALA A 238 3.63 6.70 -1.17
N LYS A 239 3.02 6.41 -0.03
CA LYS A 239 3.71 5.89 1.15
C LYS A 239 4.01 4.41 1.02
N HIS A 240 3.04 3.61 0.58
CA HIS A 240 3.16 2.16 0.52
C HIS A 240 3.44 1.67 -0.90
N CYS A 241 4.00 0.46 -1.00
CA CYS A 241 4.45 -0.14 -2.26
C CYS A 241 3.38 -0.24 -3.36
N ASN A 242 2.11 -0.22 -2.99
CA ASN A 242 0.98 -0.36 -3.89
C ASN A 242 -0.19 0.61 -3.59
N THR A 243 0.06 1.72 -2.90
CA THR A 243 -0.99 2.74 -2.69
C THR A 243 -1.54 3.23 -4.03
N VAL A 244 -0.67 3.46 -5.02
CA VAL A 244 -1.09 3.89 -6.37
C VAL A 244 -1.95 2.83 -7.04
N GLY A 245 -1.60 1.56 -6.91
CA GLY A 245 -2.40 0.46 -7.47
C GLY A 245 -3.80 0.38 -6.85
N ALA A 246 -3.91 0.45 -5.52
CA ALA A 246 -5.20 0.48 -4.84
C ALA A 246 -6.08 1.65 -5.32
N THR A 247 -5.50 2.85 -5.45
CA THR A 247 -6.22 4.04 -5.96
C THR A 247 -6.64 3.88 -7.42
N LEU A 248 -5.76 3.37 -8.29
CA LEU A 248 -6.08 3.14 -9.70
C LEU A 248 -7.14 2.05 -9.91
N LEU A 249 -7.34 1.14 -8.96
CA LEU A 249 -8.46 0.20 -8.97
C LEU A 249 -9.81 0.84 -8.59
N ASN A 250 -9.85 2.17 -8.48
CA ASN A 250 -11.00 2.96 -8.06
C ASN A 250 -11.50 2.60 -6.66
N ILE A 251 -10.58 2.23 -5.76
CA ILE A 251 -10.85 2.16 -4.33
C ILE A 251 -10.61 3.55 -3.75
N PRO A 252 -11.58 4.15 -3.01
CA PRO A 252 -11.42 5.49 -2.45
C PRO A 252 -10.14 5.66 -1.64
N ALA A 253 -9.32 6.64 -2.05
CA ALA A 253 -8.10 7.05 -1.39
C ALA A 253 -8.43 8.01 -0.24
N LEU A 254 -8.29 7.53 1.00
CA LEU A 254 -8.73 8.26 2.19
C LEU A 254 -7.54 8.87 2.93
N ASN A 255 -7.59 10.19 3.10
CA ASN A 255 -6.68 10.87 4.03
C ASN A 255 -6.94 10.37 5.47
N ARG A 256 -6.10 10.79 6.43
CA ARG A 256 -6.22 10.29 7.82
C ARG A 256 -7.59 10.56 8.44
N GLU A 257 -8.17 11.73 8.21
CA GLU A 257 -9.47 12.11 8.78
C GLU A 257 -10.59 11.28 8.15
N GLU A 258 -10.65 11.23 6.82
CA GLU A 258 -11.63 10.44 6.06
C GLU A 258 -11.56 8.96 6.42
N TYR A 259 -10.34 8.43 6.57
CA TYR A 259 -10.10 7.05 6.97
C TYR A 259 -10.65 6.78 8.36
N PHE A 260 -10.38 7.65 9.34
CA PHE A 260 -10.88 7.48 10.70
C PHE A 260 -12.38 7.67 10.82
N ASN A 261 -12.98 8.56 10.02
CA ASN A 261 -14.43 8.71 9.98
C ASN A 261 -15.08 7.44 9.41
N LEU A 262 -14.57 6.92 8.29
CA LEU A 262 -15.07 5.68 7.72
C LEU A 262 -15.00 4.51 8.72
N LEU A 263 -13.91 4.38 9.49
CA LEU A 263 -13.78 3.32 10.52
C LEU A 263 -14.84 3.44 11.62
N LYS A 264 -15.15 4.66 12.08
CA LYS A 264 -16.13 4.90 13.14
C LYS A 264 -17.57 4.66 12.68
N ASP A 265 -17.86 4.97 11.42
CA ASP A 265 -19.20 4.84 10.83
C ASP A 265 -19.50 3.40 10.38
N SER A 266 -18.77 2.41 10.89
CA SER A 266 -18.84 1.00 10.48
C SER A 266 -19.40 0.13 11.61
N GLU A 267 -20.44 -0.64 11.32
CA GLU A 267 -20.96 -1.65 12.25
C GLU A 267 -20.24 -2.99 12.03
N PHE A 268 -20.21 -3.45 10.77
CA PHE A 268 -19.37 -4.56 10.36
C PHE A 268 -18.12 -4.04 9.65
N LEU A 269 -16.94 -4.36 10.17
CA LEU A 269 -15.68 -3.89 9.63
C LEU A 269 -14.74 -5.05 9.27
N TYR A 270 -14.28 -5.08 8.03
CA TYR A 270 -13.25 -6.01 7.57
C TYR A 270 -12.01 -5.23 7.16
N ILE A 271 -10.93 -5.35 7.94
CA ILE A 271 -9.63 -4.75 7.65
C ILE A 271 -8.67 -5.78 7.03
N VAL A 272 -8.07 -5.43 5.88
CA VAL A 272 -7.01 -6.21 5.25
C VAL A 272 -5.69 -5.44 5.34
N GLY A 273 -4.68 -5.99 6.01
CA GLY A 273 -3.29 -5.48 5.97
C GLY A 273 -3.05 -4.09 6.58
N GLU A 274 -3.97 -3.59 7.42
CA GLU A 274 -3.84 -2.30 8.09
C GLU A 274 -3.94 -2.41 9.61
N ASN A 275 -3.28 -1.46 10.30
CA ASN A 275 -3.15 -1.47 11.75
C ASN A 275 -3.54 -0.11 12.39
N PRO A 276 -4.80 0.34 12.26
CA PRO A 276 -5.24 1.61 12.84
C PRO A 276 -5.12 1.68 14.38
N ALA A 277 -5.26 0.55 15.07
CA ALA A 277 -5.19 0.52 16.54
C ALA A 277 -3.79 0.83 17.09
N LEU A 278 -2.74 0.70 16.28
CA LEU A 278 -1.39 1.16 16.63
C LEU A 278 -1.34 2.68 16.86
N VAL A 279 -2.15 3.44 16.13
CA VAL A 279 -2.23 4.91 16.25
C VAL A 279 -3.22 5.30 17.34
N ASN A 280 -4.41 4.69 17.34
CA ASN A 280 -5.45 4.95 18.32
C ASN A 280 -6.29 3.69 18.56
N LYS A 281 -6.09 3.03 19.70
CA LYS A 281 -6.85 1.81 20.05
C LYS A 281 -8.36 2.03 20.13
N ASN A 282 -8.80 3.22 20.50
CA ASN A 282 -10.21 3.53 20.70
C ASN A 282 -10.96 3.78 19.38
N ILE A 283 -10.28 3.78 18.23
CA ILE A 283 -10.91 4.07 16.94
C ILE A 283 -11.90 2.99 16.50
N LEU A 284 -11.77 1.76 17.04
CA LEU A 284 -12.60 0.61 16.68
C LEU A 284 -13.55 0.18 17.82
N LYS A 285 -13.69 0.99 18.87
CA LYS A 285 -14.42 0.59 20.10
C LYS A 285 -15.93 0.38 19.87
N ASP A 286 -16.49 1.07 18.89
CA ASP A 286 -17.93 1.10 18.58
C ASP A 286 -18.27 0.19 17.38
N VAL A 287 -17.29 -0.57 16.86
CA VAL A 287 -17.51 -1.55 15.80
C VAL A 287 -18.12 -2.80 16.40
N ASP A 288 -19.28 -3.22 15.89
CA ASP A 288 -20.03 -4.38 16.41
C ASP A 288 -19.37 -5.72 16.05
N PHE A 289 -18.79 -5.82 14.85
CA PHE A 289 -18.11 -7.03 14.41
C PHE A 289 -16.87 -6.71 13.56
N LEU A 290 -15.70 -7.11 14.04
CA LEU A 290 -14.41 -6.81 13.43
C LEU A 290 -13.71 -8.08 12.92
N VAL A 291 -13.44 -8.10 11.60
CA VAL A 291 -12.58 -9.08 10.95
C VAL A 291 -11.25 -8.43 10.58
N VAL A 292 -10.14 -9.07 10.96
CA VAL A 292 -8.78 -8.63 10.61
C VAL A 292 -8.08 -9.72 9.82
N GLN A 293 -7.67 -9.40 8.60
CA GLN A 293 -6.83 -10.25 7.77
C GLN A 293 -5.42 -9.67 7.69
N ASP A 294 -4.46 -10.39 8.26
CA ASP A 294 -3.09 -9.88 8.40
C ASP A 294 -2.06 -11.01 8.29
N VAL A 295 -0.81 -10.61 8.11
CA VAL A 295 0.36 -11.48 8.10
C VAL A 295 0.82 -11.74 9.54
N ILE A 296 0.72 -10.75 10.42
CA ILE A 296 1.17 -10.86 11.82
C ILE A 296 0.04 -10.48 12.78
N PHE A 297 0.09 -10.97 14.01
CA PHE A 297 -0.86 -10.60 15.05
C PHE A 297 -0.55 -9.17 15.53
N THR A 298 -1.32 -8.20 15.01
CA THR A 298 -1.18 -6.76 15.27
C THR A 298 -2.04 -6.27 16.42
N GLU A 299 -1.87 -5.00 16.81
CA GLU A 299 -2.72 -4.30 17.77
C GLU A 299 -4.18 -4.26 17.31
N THR A 300 -4.44 -4.11 16.01
CA THR A 300 -5.80 -4.21 15.45
C THR A 300 -6.33 -5.63 15.54
N ALA A 301 -5.51 -6.65 15.27
CA ALA A 301 -5.93 -8.05 15.38
C ALA A 301 -6.35 -8.44 16.81
N ASP A 302 -5.74 -7.85 17.84
CA ASP A 302 -6.08 -8.07 19.25
C ASP A 302 -7.53 -7.63 19.59
N LEU A 303 -8.03 -6.63 18.87
CA LEU A 303 -9.39 -6.10 19.04
C LEU A 303 -10.43 -6.88 18.24
N ALA A 304 -10.02 -7.74 17.30
CA ALA A 304 -10.92 -8.40 16.36
C ALA A 304 -11.74 -9.54 16.97
N ASP A 305 -12.91 -9.78 16.38
CA ASP A 305 -13.71 -10.98 16.63
C ASP A 305 -13.15 -12.18 15.85
N VAL A 306 -12.63 -11.92 14.65
CA VAL A 306 -12.03 -12.93 13.79
C VAL A 306 -10.71 -12.43 13.22
N VAL A 307 -9.67 -13.26 13.30
CA VAL A 307 -8.36 -12.99 12.69
C VAL A 307 -8.06 -14.05 11.63
N LEU A 308 -7.77 -13.63 10.40
CA LEU A 308 -7.48 -14.50 9.27
C LEU A 308 -6.00 -14.38 8.85
N PRO A 309 -5.20 -15.47 8.90
CA PRO A 309 -3.83 -15.46 8.41
C PRO A 309 -3.77 -15.37 6.88
N THR A 310 -3.03 -14.38 6.36
CA THR A 310 -2.72 -14.29 4.93
C THR A 310 -1.24 -14.53 4.62
N LYS A 311 -0.94 -14.91 3.37
CA LYS A 311 0.41 -14.98 2.82
C LYS A 311 1.04 -13.60 2.72
N CYS A 312 2.31 -13.48 3.12
CA CYS A 312 3.07 -12.27 2.90
C CYS A 312 3.50 -12.15 1.43
N TRP A 313 4.00 -10.97 1.06
CA TRP A 313 4.46 -10.62 -0.29
C TRP A 313 5.47 -11.62 -0.92
N ALA A 314 6.27 -12.34 -0.13
CA ALA A 314 7.26 -13.28 -0.63
C ALA A 314 6.70 -14.70 -0.90
N GLU A 315 5.48 -14.97 -0.44
CA GLU A 315 4.83 -16.30 -0.48
C GLU A 315 3.75 -16.40 -1.57
N LYS A 316 3.57 -15.33 -2.36
CA LYS A 316 2.55 -15.21 -3.41
C LYS A 316 3.08 -14.47 -4.65
N ASP A 317 2.41 -14.71 -5.76
CA ASP A 317 2.55 -13.94 -7.00
C ASP A 317 1.49 -12.83 -7.04
N GLY A 318 1.72 -11.81 -7.86
CA GLY A 318 0.81 -10.66 -8.00
C GLY A 318 1.53 -9.45 -8.56
N THR A 319 0.89 -8.29 -8.50
CA THR A 319 1.48 -7.04 -8.99
C THR A 319 1.37 -5.90 -7.99
N PHE A 320 2.39 -5.05 -8.01
CA PHE A 320 2.35 -3.72 -7.41
C PHE A 320 2.47 -2.65 -8.50
N THR A 321 1.80 -1.53 -8.31
CA THR A 321 1.91 -0.34 -9.12
C THR A 321 2.65 0.74 -8.33
N ASN A 322 3.81 1.12 -8.83
CA ASN A 322 4.71 2.05 -8.16
C ASN A 322 4.24 3.52 -8.32
N PHE A 323 4.95 4.46 -7.70
CA PHE A 323 4.67 5.91 -7.80
C PHE A 323 4.77 6.49 -9.22
N GLU A 324 5.42 5.80 -10.16
CA GLU A 324 5.48 6.17 -11.58
C GLU A 324 4.40 5.45 -12.43
N LYS A 325 3.38 4.88 -11.79
CA LYS A 325 2.35 4.03 -12.42
C LYS A 325 2.87 2.76 -13.12
N LYS A 326 4.13 2.38 -12.87
CA LYS A 326 4.69 1.14 -13.43
C LYS A 326 4.15 -0.05 -12.65
N ILE A 327 3.46 -0.93 -13.36
CA ILE A 327 3.04 -2.23 -12.86
C ILE A 327 4.25 -3.17 -12.86
N GLN A 328 4.54 -3.75 -11.71
CA GLN A 328 5.69 -4.62 -11.49
C GLN A 328 5.24 -5.95 -10.89
N HIS A 329 5.72 -7.04 -11.45
CA HIS A 329 5.40 -8.38 -10.99
C HIS A 329 6.15 -8.73 -9.70
N ILE A 330 5.39 -9.12 -8.68
CA ILE A 330 5.88 -9.76 -7.48
C ILE A 330 5.91 -11.25 -7.76
N LYS A 331 7.08 -11.85 -7.54
CA LYS A 331 7.26 -13.27 -7.72
C LYS A 331 7.31 -13.98 -6.39
N LYS A 332 6.58 -15.09 -6.26
CA LYS A 332 6.70 -16.01 -5.14
C LYS A 332 8.14 -16.52 -5.02
N ALA A 333 8.69 -16.45 -3.81
CA ALA A 333 10.05 -16.87 -3.51
C ALA A 333 10.14 -18.10 -2.61
N VAL A 334 9.18 -18.29 -1.71
CA VAL A 334 9.11 -19.42 -0.79
C VAL A 334 7.68 -19.92 -0.64
N ASP A 335 7.52 -21.15 -0.17
CA ASP A 335 6.21 -21.62 0.26
C ASP A 335 5.79 -20.93 1.58
N PRO A 336 4.48 -20.77 1.82
CA PRO A 336 4.02 -20.22 3.09
C PRO A 336 4.39 -21.16 4.23
N GLN A 337 4.88 -20.61 5.34
CA GLN A 337 5.33 -21.43 6.48
C GLN A 337 4.18 -22.15 7.22
N HIS A 338 2.92 -21.81 6.91
CA HIS A 338 1.72 -22.29 7.60
C HIS A 338 0.52 -22.42 6.64
N LYS A 339 -0.69 -22.65 7.17
CA LYS A 339 -1.93 -22.81 6.41
C LYS A 339 -2.53 -21.48 5.89
N ALA A 340 -1.71 -20.43 5.80
CA ALA A 340 -2.12 -19.13 5.33
C ALA A 340 -2.50 -19.19 3.85
N LEU A 341 -3.62 -18.57 3.50
CA LEU A 341 -4.10 -18.45 2.13
C LEU A 341 -3.68 -17.08 1.56
N GLU A 342 -3.71 -16.94 0.24
CA GLU A 342 -3.60 -15.61 -0.39
C GLU A 342 -4.87 -14.80 -0.10
N ASP A 343 -4.74 -13.48 0.03
CA ASP A 343 -5.86 -12.60 0.38
C ASP A 343 -7.04 -12.79 -0.58
N TRP A 344 -6.81 -12.77 -1.90
CA TRP A 344 -7.86 -12.98 -2.89
C TRP A 344 -8.57 -14.34 -2.74
N LYS A 345 -7.87 -15.40 -2.30
CA LYS A 345 -8.47 -16.74 -2.08
C LYS A 345 -9.39 -16.72 -0.86
N ILE A 346 -9.01 -15.99 0.19
CA ILE A 346 -9.84 -15.82 1.39
C ILE A 346 -11.12 -15.09 1.01
N ILE A 347 -10.98 -13.98 0.28
CA ILE A 347 -12.08 -13.14 -0.21
C ILE A 347 -13.02 -13.95 -1.11
N LYS A 348 -12.47 -14.70 -2.06
CA LYS A 348 -13.26 -15.57 -2.95
C LYS A 348 -14.05 -16.62 -2.17
N LYS A 349 -13.41 -17.33 -1.24
CA LYS A 349 -14.09 -18.34 -0.42
C LYS A 349 -15.19 -17.73 0.44
N LEU A 350 -15.00 -16.52 0.94
CA LEU A 350 -16.05 -15.80 1.65
C LEU A 350 -17.21 -15.44 0.72
N ALA A 351 -16.92 -14.94 -0.49
CA ALA A 351 -17.92 -14.63 -1.51
C ALA A 351 -18.76 -15.86 -1.89
N GLU A 352 -18.14 -17.03 -2.03
CA GLU A 352 -18.83 -18.32 -2.27
C GLU A 352 -19.85 -18.63 -1.15
N LYS A 353 -19.49 -18.43 0.12
CA LYS A 353 -20.42 -18.64 1.27
C LYS A 353 -21.59 -17.64 1.29
N LEU A 354 -21.43 -16.51 0.61
CA LEU A 354 -22.45 -15.47 0.44
C LEU A 354 -23.21 -15.61 -0.89
N ASN A 355 -22.89 -16.61 -1.72
CA ASN A 355 -23.39 -16.76 -3.09
C ASN A 355 -23.14 -15.53 -3.98
N ILE A 356 -22.01 -14.85 -3.78
CA ILE A 356 -21.57 -13.72 -4.59
C ILE A 356 -20.55 -14.21 -5.61
N ASN A 357 -20.82 -13.98 -6.89
CA ASN A 357 -19.91 -14.30 -7.97
C ASN A 357 -18.93 -13.14 -8.20
N LEU A 358 -17.64 -13.36 -7.97
CA LEU A 358 -16.58 -12.36 -8.23
C LEU A 358 -16.12 -12.35 -9.71
N GLY A 359 -16.57 -13.28 -10.53
CA GLY A 359 -16.25 -13.31 -11.98
C GLY A 359 -14.91 -13.93 -12.33
N PHE A 360 -14.20 -14.57 -11.39
CA PHE A 360 -12.94 -15.28 -11.66
C PHE A 360 -12.85 -16.60 -10.88
N GLU A 361 -12.28 -17.62 -11.54
CA GLU A 361 -12.07 -18.95 -10.99
C GLU A 361 -10.66 -19.19 -10.46
N SER A 362 -9.67 -18.54 -11.06
CA SER A 362 -8.25 -18.76 -10.82
C SER A 362 -7.48 -17.45 -10.65
N PHE A 363 -6.22 -17.56 -10.22
CA PHE A 363 -5.31 -16.41 -10.18
C PHE A 363 -5.07 -15.83 -11.58
N ASP A 364 -4.91 -16.67 -12.60
CA ASP A 364 -4.63 -16.22 -13.97
C ASP A 364 -5.79 -15.40 -14.55
N GLU A 365 -7.03 -15.79 -14.26
CA GLU A 365 -8.22 -15.03 -14.63
C GLU A 365 -8.29 -13.69 -13.89
N LEU A 366 -8.13 -13.70 -12.56
CA LEU A 366 -8.08 -12.49 -11.75
C LEU A 366 -6.99 -11.53 -12.21
N HIS A 367 -5.78 -12.03 -12.42
CA HIS A 367 -4.65 -11.26 -12.89
C HIS A 367 -4.92 -10.65 -14.28
N LYS A 368 -5.49 -11.44 -15.21
CA LYS A 368 -5.86 -10.94 -16.53
C LYS A 368 -6.90 -9.81 -16.45
N GLU A 369 -7.92 -9.95 -15.60
CA GLU A 369 -8.91 -8.89 -15.39
C GLU A 369 -8.28 -7.61 -14.84
N VAL A 370 -7.42 -7.73 -13.82
CA VAL A 370 -6.69 -6.61 -13.23
C VAL A 370 -5.82 -5.90 -14.26
N MET A 371 -5.07 -6.65 -15.06
CA MET A 371 -4.20 -6.08 -16.08
C MET A 371 -5.00 -5.38 -17.18
N ASN A 372 -6.17 -5.90 -17.55
CA ASN A 372 -7.08 -5.20 -18.47
C ASN A 372 -7.60 -3.90 -17.84
N TYR A 373 -8.08 -3.97 -16.59
CA TYR A 373 -8.61 -2.81 -15.88
C TYR A 373 -7.58 -1.67 -15.76
N LEU A 374 -6.34 -1.99 -15.38
CA LEU A 374 -5.27 -1.01 -15.21
C LEU A 374 -4.68 -0.52 -16.55
N LYS A 375 -4.86 -1.27 -17.64
CA LYS A 375 -4.43 -0.86 -18.98
C LYS A 375 -5.32 0.26 -19.52
N ASP A 376 -6.61 0.25 -19.22
CA ASP A 376 -7.55 1.28 -19.68
C ASP A 376 -7.36 2.63 -18.98
N LEU A 377 -6.53 2.68 -17.94
CA LEU A 377 -6.26 3.86 -17.10
C LEU A 377 -4.83 4.43 -17.26
N ASN A 378 -3.99 3.78 -18.07
CA ASN A 378 -2.62 4.21 -18.39
C ASN A 378 -2.55 4.72 -19.84
#